data_AF-A0A6A3HQ36-F1
#
_entry.id   AF-A0A6A3HQ36-F1
#
_cell.length_a   1.000
_cell.length_b   1.000
_cell.length_c   1.000
_cell.angle_alpha   90.00
_cell.angle_beta   90.00
_cell.angle_gamma   90.00
#
_symmetry.space_group_name_H-M   'P 1'
#
loop_
_entity.id
_entity.type
_entity.pdbx_description
1 polymer ?
#
loop_
_entity_poly.entity_id
_entity_poly.type
_entity_poly.pdbx_seq_one_letter_code
_entity_poly.pdbx_strand_id
1 'polypeptide(L)'
;MDDQLDDVLAKLSLDDAFTKLKLNGLIDKPDELFTSPNFMRWFNHMTRANEGAKTNRGMTVTKFLREKQGDEAVAKMLAQASMSEIQAVKKMGCGLQIDHLNQMMKARKHPNAVDKISTLSTDLKTQYRTLWDAAIAKAAANRAKHLLRAKERAKLSLRV
;
A
#
# COMPACT_ATOMS: atom_id res chain seq x y z
N MET A 1 -14.87 19.29 21.66
CA MET A 1 -14.10 20.08 20.65
C MET A 1 -13.56 19.20 19.54
N ASP A 2 -13.15 17.95 19.81
CA ASP A 2 -12.63 17.05 18.78
C ASP A 2 -13.66 16.64 17.71
N ASP A 3 -14.93 16.46 18.07
CA ASP A 3 -15.99 16.08 17.12
C ASP A 3 -16.19 17.11 15.99
N GLN A 4 -15.98 18.40 16.27
CA GLN A 4 -16.06 19.44 15.25
C GLN A 4 -14.94 19.34 14.21
N LEU A 5 -13.75 18.86 14.61
CA LEU A 5 -12.65 18.69 13.67
C LEU A 5 -12.92 17.49 12.75
N ASP A 6 -13.43 16.39 13.30
CA ASP A 6 -13.76 15.20 12.50
C ASP A 6 -14.89 15.47 11.49
N ASP A 7 -15.88 16.28 11.86
CA ASP A 7 -16.94 16.77 10.95
C ASP A 7 -16.40 17.66 9.83
N VAL A 8 -15.37 18.47 10.13
CA VAL A 8 -14.67 19.28 9.12
C VAL A 8 -13.87 18.37 8.20
N LEU A 9 -13.11 17.42 8.74
CA LEU A 9 -12.30 16.48 7.96
C LEU A 9 -13.16 15.66 7.01
N ALA A 10 -14.34 15.21 7.44
CA ALA A 10 -15.28 14.42 6.63
C ALA A 10 -15.71 15.12 5.33
N LYS A 11 -15.63 16.46 5.29
CA LYS A 11 -15.99 17.28 4.12
C LYS A 11 -14.79 17.58 3.20
N LEU A 12 -13.57 17.27 3.64
CA LEU A 12 -12.33 17.55 2.91
C LEU A 12 -11.93 16.36 2.03
N SER A 13 -11.22 16.65 0.93
CA SER A 13 -10.49 15.63 0.20
C SER A 13 -9.41 15.00 1.10
N LEU A 14 -8.92 13.81 0.75
CA LEU A 14 -7.83 13.18 1.52
C LEU A 14 -6.56 14.03 1.53
N ASP A 15 -6.30 14.77 0.45
CA ASP A 15 -5.14 15.66 0.34
C ASP A 15 -5.28 16.88 1.26
N ASP A 16 -6.44 17.54 1.20
CA ASP A 16 -6.74 18.71 2.04
C ASP A 16 -6.77 18.34 3.52
N ALA A 17 -7.36 17.19 3.86
CA ALA A 17 -7.35 16.67 5.22
C ALA A 17 -5.92 16.41 5.72
N PHE A 18 -5.07 15.80 4.90
CA PHE A 18 -3.67 15.52 5.24
C PHE A 18 -2.88 16.82 5.47
N THR A 19 -3.12 17.83 4.62
CA THR A 19 -2.53 19.16 4.74
C THR A 19 -3.04 19.91 5.98
N LYS A 20 -4.36 19.90 6.22
CA LYS A 20 -5.00 20.51 7.39
C LYS A 20 -4.47 19.96 8.71
N LEU A 21 -4.19 18.65 8.72
CA LEU A 21 -3.61 17.92 9.84
C LEU A 21 -2.07 18.08 9.96
N LYS A 22 -1.46 18.87 9.08
CA LYS A 22 -0.03 19.20 9.03
C LYS A 22 0.88 17.98 8.83
N LEU A 23 0.39 16.95 8.16
CA LEU A 23 1.11 15.69 7.98
C LEU A 23 2.17 15.73 6.86
N ASN A 24 2.09 16.70 5.94
CA ASN A 24 3.08 16.84 4.85
C ASN A 24 4.52 16.98 5.37
N GLY A 25 4.72 17.68 6.48
CA GLY A 25 6.04 17.88 7.09
C GLY A 25 6.61 16.65 7.79
N LEU A 26 5.84 15.55 7.88
CA LEU A 26 6.25 14.31 8.55
C LEU A 26 6.54 13.17 7.56
N ILE A 27 6.34 13.38 6.25
CA ILE A 27 6.45 12.30 5.26
C ILE A 27 7.84 11.64 5.29
N ASP A 28 8.91 12.41 5.43
CA ASP A 28 10.29 11.89 5.52
C ASP A 28 10.68 11.36 6.91
N LYS A 29 9.71 11.32 7.84
CA LYS A 29 9.89 10.98 9.24
C LYS A 29 8.89 9.90 9.67
N PRO A 30 9.10 8.64 9.26
CA PRO A 30 8.10 7.58 9.41
C PRO A 30 7.64 7.38 10.85
N ASP A 31 8.55 7.48 11.82
CA ASP A 31 8.21 7.31 13.24
C ASP A 31 7.28 8.43 13.73
N GLU A 32 7.60 9.70 13.42
CA GLU A 32 6.76 10.85 13.76
C GLU A 32 5.41 10.78 13.04
N LEU A 33 5.39 10.39 11.76
CA LEU A 33 4.16 10.27 10.99
C LEU A 33 3.25 9.17 11.54
N PHE A 34 3.77 7.95 11.69
CA PHE A 34 2.94 6.78 12.03
C PHE A 34 2.55 6.70 13.50
N THR A 35 3.23 7.45 14.38
CA THR A 35 2.78 7.62 15.77
C THR A 35 1.89 8.85 15.99
N SER A 36 1.73 9.70 14.96
CA SER A 36 0.94 10.91 15.05
C SER A 36 -0.56 10.60 15.27
N PRO A 37 -1.20 11.17 16.30
CA PRO A 37 -2.66 11.11 16.45
C PRO A 37 -3.40 11.70 15.24
N ASN A 38 -2.81 12.71 14.60
CA ASN A 38 -3.36 13.33 13.39
C ASN A 38 -3.31 12.36 12.20
N PHE A 39 -2.26 11.53 12.09
CA PHE A 39 -2.23 10.49 11.07
C PHE A 39 -3.35 9.47 11.28
N MET A 40 -3.61 9.07 12.54
CA MET A 40 -4.75 8.18 12.84
C MET A 40 -6.10 8.81 12.50
N ARG A 41 -6.30 10.10 12.76
CA ARG A 41 -7.52 10.82 12.33
C ARG A 41 -7.67 10.82 10.81
N TRP A 42 -6.59 11.12 10.09
CA TRP A 42 -6.58 11.06 8.62
C TRP A 42 -6.85 9.64 8.09
N PHE A 43 -6.25 8.61 8.70
CA PHE A 43 -6.45 7.22 8.34
C PHE A 43 -7.92 6.79 8.51
N ASN A 44 -8.56 7.22 9.59
CA ASN A 44 -9.99 6.98 9.82
C ASN A 44 -10.85 7.69 8.78
N HIS A 45 -10.53 8.93 8.43
CA HIS A 45 -11.19 9.66 7.34
C HIS A 45 -11.07 8.92 6.00
N MET A 46 -9.87 8.46 5.65
CA MET A 46 -9.62 7.63 4.46
C MET A 46 -10.46 6.35 4.46
N THR A 47 -10.53 5.66 5.60
CA THR A 47 -11.31 4.43 5.73
C THR A 47 -12.80 4.68 5.51
N ARG A 48 -13.37 5.73 6.12
CA ARG A 48 -14.76 6.14 5.91
C ARG A 48 -15.04 6.54 4.45
N ALA A 49 -14.12 7.28 3.82
CA ALA A 49 -14.25 7.65 2.41
C ALA A 49 -14.25 6.41 1.49
N ASN A 50 -13.52 5.35 1.85
CA ASN A 50 -13.51 4.09 1.13
C ASN A 50 -14.80 3.27 1.32
N GLU A 51 -15.41 3.29 2.51
CA GLU A 51 -16.68 2.59 2.78
C GLU A 51 -17.83 3.15 1.92
N GLY A 52 -17.84 4.47 1.70
CA GLY A 52 -18.81 5.12 0.81
C GLY A 52 -18.59 4.86 -0.69
N ALA A 53 -17.42 4.33 -1.07
CA ALA A 53 -17.08 4.09 -2.47
C ALA A 53 -17.65 2.74 -2.94
N LYS A 54 -18.66 2.77 -3.82
CA LYS A 54 -19.31 1.58 -4.43
C LYS A 54 -18.38 0.73 -5.33
N THR A 55 -17.06 0.98 -5.35
CA THR A 55 -16.10 0.27 -6.19
C THR A 55 -14.93 -0.24 -5.36
N ASN A 56 -14.39 -1.42 -5.71
CA ASN A 56 -13.21 -2.05 -5.09
C ASN A 56 -11.88 -1.28 -5.31
N ARG A 57 -11.91 0.05 -5.48
CA ARG A 57 -10.77 0.92 -5.78
C ARG A 57 -10.45 1.90 -4.66
N GLY A 58 -10.74 1.52 -3.40
CA GLY A 58 -10.45 2.34 -2.23
C GLY A 58 -8.99 2.84 -2.20
N MET A 59 -8.80 4.02 -1.62
CA MET A 59 -7.48 4.58 -1.36
C MET A 59 -6.77 3.78 -0.27
N THR A 60 -5.48 3.50 -0.42
CA THR A 60 -4.64 2.99 0.67
C THR A 60 -3.61 4.05 1.05
N VAL A 61 -3.05 3.95 2.25
CA VAL A 61 -1.95 4.82 2.72
C VAL A 61 -0.83 4.86 1.69
N THR A 62 -0.40 3.69 1.22
CA THR A 62 0.66 3.53 0.24
C THR A 62 0.33 4.20 -1.10
N LYS A 63 -0.93 4.05 -1.56
CA LYS A 63 -1.37 4.67 -2.81
C LYS A 63 -1.35 6.19 -2.71
N PHE A 64 -1.89 6.72 -1.62
CA PHE A 64 -1.90 8.15 -1.34
C PHE A 64 -0.48 8.72 -1.27
N LEU A 65 0.41 8.09 -0.50
CA LEU A 65 1.80 8.54 -0.39
C LEU A 65 2.52 8.49 -1.73
N ARG A 66 2.30 7.46 -2.55
CA ARG A 66 2.92 7.37 -3.88
C ARG A 66 2.44 8.47 -4.81
N GLU A 67 1.16 8.82 -4.76
CA GLU A 67 0.61 9.93 -5.56
C GLU A 67 1.28 11.26 -5.17
N LYS A 68 1.75 11.42 -3.93
CA LYS A 68 2.46 12.62 -3.46
C LYS A 68 3.95 12.68 -3.81
N GLN A 69 4.68 11.61 -3.56
CA GLN A 69 6.16 11.61 -3.57
C GLN A 69 6.78 10.61 -4.57
N GLY A 70 5.95 9.84 -5.27
CA GLY A 70 6.40 8.83 -6.24
C GLY A 70 6.78 7.48 -5.61
N ASP A 71 7.03 6.50 -6.48
CA ASP A 71 7.31 5.11 -6.08
C ASP A 71 8.60 4.98 -5.23
N GLU A 72 9.67 5.67 -5.64
CA GLU A 72 10.99 5.53 -5.01
C GLU A 72 11.04 6.11 -3.59
N ALA A 73 10.50 7.31 -3.39
CA ALA A 73 10.47 7.97 -2.09
C ALA A 73 9.63 7.17 -1.08
N VAL A 74 8.48 6.65 -1.51
CA VAL A 74 7.65 5.75 -0.67
C VAL A 74 8.42 4.49 -0.30
N ALA A 75 9.09 3.84 -1.25
CA ALA A 75 9.85 2.62 -0.97
C ALA A 75 10.93 2.87 0.10
N LYS A 76 11.66 3.98 0.00
CA LYS A 76 12.67 4.37 0.99
C LYS A 76 12.05 4.66 2.36
N MET A 77 10.99 5.45 2.41
CA MET A 77 10.29 5.83 3.63
C MET A 77 9.71 4.62 4.37
N LEU A 78 9.10 3.69 3.65
CA LEU A 78 8.54 2.46 4.24
C LEU A 78 9.64 1.49 4.69
N ALA A 79 10.81 1.50 4.05
CA ALA A 79 11.98 0.76 4.53
C ALA A 79 12.52 1.30 5.85
N GLN A 80 12.62 2.61 5.98
CA GLN A 80 12.96 3.22 7.27
C GLN A 80 11.94 2.85 8.35
N ALA A 81 10.64 2.93 8.05
CA ALA A 81 9.58 2.52 8.97
C ALA A 81 9.71 1.04 9.39
N SER A 82 10.05 0.13 8.48
CA SER A 82 10.24 -1.31 8.76
C SER A 82 11.45 -1.61 9.67
N MET A 83 12.35 -0.64 9.82
CA MET A 83 13.55 -0.73 10.67
C MET A 83 13.42 0.06 11.97
N SER A 84 12.27 0.70 12.21
CA SER A 84 12.01 1.46 13.42
C SER A 84 12.17 0.64 14.69
N GLU A 85 12.72 1.26 15.74
CA GLU A 85 12.75 0.71 17.10
C GLU A 85 11.36 0.71 17.76
N ILE A 86 10.44 1.55 17.29
CA ILE A 86 9.04 1.54 17.70
C ILE A 86 8.34 0.35 17.04
N GLN A 87 8.07 -0.69 17.83
CA GLN A 87 7.53 -1.97 17.35
C GLN A 87 6.24 -1.86 16.53
N ALA A 88 5.36 -0.89 16.85
CA ALA A 88 4.14 -0.63 16.10
C ALA A 88 4.43 -0.04 14.71
N VAL A 89 5.35 0.92 14.63
CA VAL A 89 5.80 1.52 13.37
C VAL A 89 6.49 0.48 12.50
N LYS A 90 7.34 -0.36 13.09
CA LYS A 90 7.97 -1.50 12.41
C LYS A 90 6.96 -2.42 11.74
N LYS A 91 5.93 -2.85 12.48
CA LYS A 91 4.85 -3.70 11.94
C LYS A 91 4.10 -2.99 10.81
N MET A 92 3.76 -1.71 10.99
CA MET A 92 3.09 -0.90 9.97
C MET A 92 3.93 -0.77 8.70
N GLY A 93 5.23 -0.44 8.85
CA GLY A 93 6.20 -0.33 7.77
C GLY A 93 6.29 -1.62 6.95
N CYS A 94 6.48 -2.76 7.61
CA CYS A 94 6.49 -4.07 6.92
C CYS A 94 5.19 -4.33 6.14
N GLY A 95 4.03 -4.05 6.74
CA GLY A 95 2.73 -4.23 6.08
C GLY A 95 2.55 -3.34 4.85
N LEU A 96 2.90 -2.05 4.99
CA LEU A 96 2.79 -1.07 3.91
C LEU A 96 3.80 -1.33 2.78
N GLN A 97 5.00 -1.86 3.09
CA GLN A 97 5.95 -2.30 2.05
C GLN A 97 5.36 -3.43 1.19
N ILE A 98 4.73 -4.42 1.83
CA ILE A 98 4.06 -5.52 1.13
C ILE A 98 2.91 -4.98 0.26
N ASP A 99 2.14 -4.01 0.76
CA ASP A 99 1.10 -3.34 -0.04
C ASP A 99 1.70 -2.58 -1.25
N HIS A 100 2.79 -1.82 -1.04
CA HIS A 100 3.48 -1.09 -2.11
C HIS A 100 3.91 -2.02 -3.24
N LEU A 101 4.60 -3.09 -2.87
CA LEU A 101 4.97 -4.21 -3.72
C LEU A 101 3.79 -4.73 -4.54
N ASN A 102 2.72 -5.15 -3.86
CA ASN A 102 1.51 -5.68 -4.47
C ASN A 102 0.91 -4.73 -5.52
N GLN A 103 0.92 -3.42 -5.24
CA GLN A 103 0.40 -2.42 -6.16
C GLN A 103 1.29 -2.22 -7.39
N MET A 104 2.62 -2.20 -7.23
CA MET A 104 3.55 -2.16 -8.37
C MET A 104 3.37 -3.37 -9.30
N MET A 105 3.15 -4.57 -8.73
CA MET A 105 2.91 -5.77 -9.53
C MET A 105 1.61 -5.68 -10.34
N LYS A 106 0.53 -5.19 -9.73
CA LYS A 106 -0.75 -4.96 -10.43
C LYS A 106 -0.57 -3.98 -11.58
N ALA A 107 0.26 -2.95 -11.40
CA ALA A 107 0.59 -1.96 -12.42
C ALA A 107 1.56 -2.47 -13.50
N ARG A 108 2.04 -3.73 -13.41
CA ARG A 108 3.10 -4.31 -14.26
C ARG A 108 4.37 -3.47 -14.32
N LYS A 109 4.60 -2.65 -13.30
CA LYS A 109 5.84 -1.90 -13.15
C LYS A 109 6.84 -2.82 -12.49
N HIS A 110 7.84 -3.25 -13.25
CA HIS A 110 8.94 -4.01 -12.66
C HIS A 110 9.68 -3.08 -11.69
N PRO A 111 10.01 -3.52 -10.47
CA PRO A 111 10.78 -2.72 -9.54
C PRO A 111 12.27 -2.76 -9.91
N ASN A 112 12.60 -2.44 -11.17
CA ASN A 112 13.98 -2.11 -11.53
C ASN A 112 14.48 -0.88 -10.73
N ALA A 113 13.59 -0.19 -10.03
CA ALA A 113 13.91 0.83 -9.04
C ALA A 113 14.49 0.24 -7.75
N VAL A 114 13.99 -0.89 -7.21
CA VAL A 114 14.44 -1.40 -5.90
C VAL A 114 15.88 -1.84 -5.89
N ASP A 115 16.35 -2.43 -6.99
CA ASP A 115 17.78 -2.75 -7.16
C ASP A 115 18.65 -1.48 -7.22
N LYS A 116 18.08 -0.35 -7.69
CA LYS A 116 18.75 0.95 -7.81
C LYS A 116 18.69 1.81 -6.55
N ILE A 117 17.82 1.49 -5.58
CA ILE A 117 17.77 2.20 -4.31
C ILE A 117 18.95 1.71 -3.45
N SER A 118 20.05 2.45 -3.47
CA SER A 118 21.29 2.16 -2.73
C SER A 118 21.09 2.17 -1.22
N THR A 119 20.07 2.85 -0.71
CA THR A 119 19.78 2.97 0.73
C THR A 119 19.01 1.79 1.32
N LEU A 120 18.53 0.84 0.51
CA LEU A 120 17.86 -0.36 1.02
C LEU A 120 18.91 -1.40 1.41
N SER A 121 18.75 -2.02 2.60
CA SER A 121 19.61 -3.10 3.04
C SER A 121 19.53 -4.31 2.09
N THR A 122 20.60 -5.10 2.03
CA THR A 122 20.66 -6.33 1.23
C THR A 122 19.55 -7.31 1.64
N ASP A 123 19.25 -7.40 2.93
CA ASP A 123 18.19 -8.26 3.45
C ASP A 123 16.82 -7.83 2.95
N LEU A 124 16.55 -6.52 2.91
CA LEU A 124 15.28 -6.01 2.43
C LEU A 124 15.14 -6.16 0.91
N LYS A 125 16.22 -5.94 0.15
CA LYS A 125 16.27 -6.25 -1.29
C LYS A 125 16.02 -7.74 -1.56
N THR A 126 16.58 -8.60 -0.72
CA THR A 126 16.42 -10.07 -0.83
C THR A 126 14.99 -10.48 -0.50
N GLN A 127 14.43 -9.99 0.61
CA GLN A 127 13.04 -10.22 0.98
C GLN A 127 12.09 -9.74 -0.12
N TYR A 128 12.38 -8.58 -0.69
CA TYR A 128 11.63 -7.99 -1.79
C TYR A 128 11.62 -8.88 -3.05
N ARG A 129 12.80 -9.37 -3.48
CA ARG A 129 12.92 -10.30 -4.61
C ARG A 129 12.18 -11.61 -4.36
N THR A 130 12.34 -12.19 -3.17
CA THR A 130 11.65 -13.44 -2.79
C THR A 130 10.13 -13.28 -2.81
N LEU A 131 9.61 -12.17 -2.29
CA LEU A 131 8.16 -11.89 -2.30
C LEU A 131 7.64 -11.67 -3.73
N TRP A 132 8.42 -11.03 -4.59
CA TRP A 132 8.10 -10.82 -6.00
C TRP A 132 8.04 -12.15 -6.77
N ASP A 133 9.06 -13.00 -6.63
CA ASP A 133 9.11 -14.30 -7.29
C ASP A 133 7.93 -15.19 -6.85
N ALA A 134 7.64 -15.21 -5.55
CA ALA A 134 6.49 -15.92 -5.00
C ALA A 134 5.16 -15.38 -5.57
N ALA A 135 5.03 -14.07 -5.76
CA ALA A 135 3.84 -13.46 -6.30
C ALA A 135 3.65 -13.73 -7.81
N ILE A 136 4.72 -13.72 -8.61
CA ILE A 136 4.69 -14.15 -10.02
C ILE A 136 4.23 -15.62 -10.09
N ALA A 137 4.84 -16.49 -9.28
CA ALA A 137 4.50 -17.91 -9.24
C ALA A 137 3.01 -18.11 -8.88
N LYS A 138 2.50 -17.38 -7.88
CA LYS A 138 1.09 -17.43 -7.48
C LYS A 138 0.15 -16.93 -8.59
N ALA A 139 0.52 -15.87 -9.30
CA ALA A 139 -0.27 -15.36 -10.42
C ALA A 139 -0.32 -16.36 -11.58
N ALA A 140 0.81 -17.01 -11.90
CA ALA A 140 0.87 -18.08 -12.90
C ALA A 140 0.01 -19.28 -12.50
N ALA A 141 0.10 -19.73 -11.24
CA ALA A 141 -0.71 -20.82 -10.71
C ALA A 141 -2.22 -20.52 -10.77
N ASN A 142 -2.63 -19.29 -10.44
CA ASN A 142 -4.03 -18.88 -10.52
C ASN A 142 -4.54 -18.88 -11.96
N ARG A 143 -3.75 -18.37 -12.91
CA ARG A 143 -4.10 -18.45 -14.35
C ARG A 143 -4.26 -19.88 -14.82
N ALA A 144 -3.36 -20.79 -14.42
CA ALA A 144 -3.45 -22.20 -14.75
C ALA A 144 -4.74 -22.85 -14.19
N LYS A 145 -5.09 -22.56 -12.94
CA LYS A 145 -6.35 -23.02 -12.32
C LYS A 145 -7.58 -22.50 -13.07
N HIS A 146 -7.59 -21.22 -13.46
CA HIS A 146 -8.70 -20.66 -14.24
C HIS A 146 -8.85 -21.33 -15.60
N LEU A 147 -7.75 -21.60 -16.30
CA LEU A 147 -7.77 -22.30 -17.59
C LEU A 147 -8.27 -23.75 -17.46
N LEU A 148 -7.86 -24.47 -16.42
CA LEU A 148 -8.34 -25.82 -16.16
C LEU A 148 -9.86 -25.84 -15.95
N ARG A 149 -10.37 -24.97 -15.06
CA ARG A 149 -11.82 -24.83 -14.81
C ARG A 149 -12.59 -24.44 -16.07
N ALA A 150 -12.03 -23.59 -16.93
CA ALA A 150 -12.64 -23.23 -18.20
C ALA A 150 -12.73 -24.42 -19.16
N LYS A 151 -11.65 -25.24 -19.25
CA LYS A 151 -11.64 -26.47 -20.05
C LYS A 151 -12.64 -27.51 -19.54
N GLU A 152 -12.73 -27.69 -18.22
CA GLU A 152 -13.71 -28.59 -17.60
C GLU A 152 -15.15 -28.17 -17.90
N ARG A 153 -15.45 -26.87 -17.79
CA ARG A 153 -16.77 -26.31 -18.14
C ARG A 153 -17.10 -26.46 -19.64
N ALA A 154 -16.14 -26.24 -20.53
CA ALA A 154 -16.31 -26.45 -21.96
C ALA A 154 -16.58 -27.93 -22.30
N LYS A 155 -15.90 -28.86 -21.62
CA LYS A 155 -16.12 -30.30 -21.80
C LYS A 155 -17.48 -30.77 -21.30
N LEU A 156 -17.99 -30.18 -20.21
CA LEU A 156 -19.33 -30.46 -19.67
C LEU A 156 -20.44 -29.95 -20.57
N SER A 157 -20.28 -28.78 -21.20
CA SER A 157 -21.27 -28.19 -22.11
C SER A 157 -21.37 -28.86 -23.48
N LEU A 158 -20.32 -29.56 -23.92
CA LEU A 158 -20.33 -30.37 -25.15
C LEU A 158 -20.91 -31.79 -24.97
N ARG A 159 -21.29 -32.16 -23.73
CA ARG A 159 -21.88 -33.46 -23.39
C ARG A 159 -23.41 -33.39 -23.20
N VAL A 160 -24.02 -32.23 -23.42
CA VAL A 160 -25.47 -31.98 -23.42
C VAL A 160 -25.93 -31.86 -24.86
#